data_AF-A0A7J8N773-F1
#
_entry.id   AF-A0A7J8N773-F1
#
_cell.length_a   1.000
_cell.length_b   1.000
_cell.length_c   1.000
_cell.angle_alpha   90.00
_cell.angle_beta   90.00
_cell.angle_gamma   90.00
#
_symmetry.space_group_name_H-M   'P 1'
#
loop_
_entity.id
_entity.type
_entity.pdbx_description
1 polymer ?
#
loop_
_entity_poly.entity_id
_entity_poly.type
_entity_poly.pdbx_seq_one_letter_code
_entity_poly.pdbx_strand_id
1 'polypeptide(L)'
;MEALANGLEKSDTRFIWVVKPGTTQQHVEGFGVVPDGFEQRTAGQGLVIKGWAPQALILNHKAVGGFLSHCGWNSVSEAIVGGVMMLAWPMEADQFVNARLLVDDVGVGVRVCEGADSVPNSDELGRVISEAMTEGGGMKTKAKELKEKAFAAVSHGGSSMNDLVRFVKELGQLGR
;
A
#
# COMPACT_ATOMS: atom_id res chain seq x y z
N MET A 1 -9.68 -8.28 -11.72
CA MET A 1 -8.81 -7.33 -12.47
C MET A 1 -9.60 -6.20 -13.12
N GLU A 2 -10.68 -6.50 -13.87
CA GLU A 2 -11.51 -5.47 -14.54
C GLU A 2 -12.06 -4.39 -13.60
N ALA A 3 -12.63 -4.77 -12.47
CA ALA A 3 -13.20 -3.81 -11.52
C ALA A 3 -12.15 -2.82 -10.99
N LEU A 4 -10.92 -3.28 -10.73
CA LEU A 4 -9.80 -2.43 -10.34
C LEU A 4 -9.37 -1.50 -11.48
N ALA A 5 -9.22 -2.02 -12.70
CA ALA A 5 -8.89 -1.22 -13.86
C ALA A 5 -9.92 -0.10 -14.10
N ASN A 6 -11.20 -0.45 -14.10
CA ASN A 6 -12.30 0.51 -14.26
C ASN A 6 -12.32 1.53 -13.12
N GLY A 7 -12.06 1.12 -11.87
CA GLY A 7 -11.96 2.04 -10.74
C GLY A 7 -10.78 3.01 -10.86
N LEU A 8 -9.61 2.54 -11.29
CA LEU A 8 -8.45 3.40 -11.57
C LEU A 8 -8.76 4.42 -12.67
N GLU A 9 -9.35 3.98 -13.78
CA GLU A 9 -9.77 4.85 -14.89
C GLU A 9 -10.76 5.92 -14.40
N LYS A 10 -11.82 5.52 -13.69
CA LYS A 10 -12.86 6.41 -13.15
C LYS A 10 -12.38 7.36 -12.05
N SER A 11 -11.30 7.02 -11.35
CA SER A 11 -10.77 7.87 -10.27
C SER A 11 -10.16 9.19 -10.76
N ASP A 12 -9.86 9.29 -12.06
CA ASP A 12 -9.12 10.41 -12.69
C ASP A 12 -7.80 10.76 -11.95
N THR A 13 -7.26 9.79 -11.22
CA THR A 13 -6.03 9.95 -10.44
C THR A 13 -4.86 9.33 -11.20
N ARG A 14 -3.67 9.93 -11.08
CA ARG A 14 -2.45 9.34 -11.63
C ARG A 14 -2.04 8.10 -10.84
N PHE A 15 -1.72 7.01 -11.53
CA PHE A 15 -1.39 5.74 -10.88
C PHE A 15 -0.19 5.05 -11.50
N ILE A 16 0.46 4.22 -10.67
CA ILE A 16 1.33 3.13 -11.14
C ILE A 16 0.67 1.84 -10.69
N TRP A 17 0.28 0.99 -11.64
CA TRP A 17 -0.35 -0.29 -11.35
C TRP A 17 0.61 -1.43 -11.70
N VAL A 18 1.03 -2.17 -10.69
CA VAL A 18 1.89 -3.34 -10.84
C VAL A 18 1.00 -4.57 -10.98
N VAL A 19 1.09 -5.25 -12.10
CA VAL A 19 0.31 -6.45 -12.41
C VAL A 19 1.24 -7.64 -12.48
N LYS A 20 1.11 -8.57 -11.52
CA LYS A 20 1.83 -9.84 -11.57
C LYS A 20 1.18 -10.73 -12.64
N PRO A 21 1.95 -11.24 -13.62
CA PRO A 21 1.41 -12.21 -14.56
C PRO A 21 0.96 -13.46 -13.81
N GLY A 22 -0.21 -13.97 -14.18
CA GLY A 22 -0.72 -15.23 -13.64
C GLY A 22 0.01 -16.43 -14.26
N THR A 23 -0.15 -17.60 -13.65
CA THR A 23 0.10 -18.87 -14.37
C THR A 23 -0.91 -19.04 -15.51
N THR A 24 -0.67 -19.97 -16.43
CA THR A 24 -1.62 -20.27 -17.52
C THR A 24 -3.04 -20.54 -17.01
N GLN A 25 -3.16 -21.23 -15.87
CA GLN A 25 -4.46 -21.54 -15.26
C GLN A 25 -5.11 -20.29 -14.64
N GLN A 26 -4.32 -19.43 -14.00
CA GLN A 26 -4.79 -18.17 -13.44
C GLN A 26 -5.17 -17.13 -14.52
N HIS A 27 -4.56 -17.18 -15.70
CA HIS A 27 -4.97 -16.35 -16.84
C HIS A 27 -6.37 -16.72 -17.35
N VAL A 28 -6.76 -18.01 -17.31
CA VAL A 28 -8.12 -18.45 -17.68
C VAL A 28 -9.17 -17.87 -16.71
N GLU A 29 -8.78 -17.65 -15.46
CA GLU A 29 -9.59 -17.01 -14.41
C GLU A 29 -9.49 -15.46 -14.43
N GLY A 30 -8.80 -14.89 -15.44
CA GLY A 30 -8.64 -13.45 -15.60
C GLY A 30 -7.68 -12.79 -14.61
N PHE A 31 -6.89 -13.58 -13.87
CA PHE A 31 -5.89 -13.09 -12.93
C PHE A 31 -4.64 -12.61 -13.67
N GLY A 32 -4.08 -11.48 -13.27
CA GLY A 32 -2.85 -10.95 -13.89
C GLY A 32 -3.03 -10.42 -15.32
N VAL A 33 -4.27 -10.36 -15.83
CA VAL A 33 -4.59 -9.82 -17.15
C VAL A 33 -5.05 -8.38 -17.01
N VAL A 34 -4.40 -7.47 -17.74
CA VAL A 34 -4.82 -6.08 -17.89
C VAL A 34 -5.92 -6.04 -18.95
N PRO A 35 -7.09 -5.41 -18.69
CA PRO A 35 -8.17 -5.38 -19.67
C PRO A 35 -7.78 -4.72 -20.99
N ASP A 36 -8.33 -5.24 -22.09
CA ASP A 36 -8.05 -4.73 -23.43
C ASP A 36 -8.38 -3.23 -23.55
N GLY A 37 -7.47 -2.50 -24.20
CA GLY A 37 -7.60 -1.06 -24.38
C GLY A 37 -7.31 -0.21 -23.13
N PHE A 38 -7.13 -0.81 -21.95
CA PHE A 38 -6.94 -0.04 -20.70
C PHE A 38 -5.72 0.88 -20.78
N GLU A 39 -4.55 0.34 -21.16
CA GLU A 39 -3.30 1.11 -21.26
C GLU A 39 -3.43 2.29 -22.24
N GLN A 40 -4.21 2.13 -23.32
CA GLN A 40 -4.50 3.19 -24.30
C GLN A 40 -5.45 4.24 -23.74
N ARG A 41 -6.52 3.84 -23.05
CA ARG A 41 -7.49 4.77 -22.45
C ARG A 41 -6.89 5.59 -21.32
N THR A 42 -5.96 5.01 -20.56
CA THR A 42 -5.27 5.70 -19.46
C THR A 42 -3.92 6.29 -19.86
N ALA A 43 -3.62 6.39 -21.16
CA ALA A 43 -2.36 6.94 -21.64
C ALA A 43 -2.18 8.40 -21.17
N GLY A 44 -1.07 8.68 -20.50
CA GLY A 44 -0.80 10.00 -19.91
C GLY A 44 -1.38 10.21 -18.50
N GLN A 45 -2.25 9.32 -18.04
CA GLN A 45 -2.76 9.30 -16.66
C GLN A 45 -2.03 8.27 -15.80
N GLY A 46 -1.83 7.06 -16.32
CA GLY A 46 -1.29 5.94 -15.55
C GLY A 46 -0.20 5.15 -16.28
N LEU A 47 0.56 4.40 -15.49
CA LEU A 47 1.58 3.47 -15.97
C LEU A 47 1.27 2.05 -15.45
N VAL A 48 1.27 1.07 -16.34
CA VAL A 48 1.15 -0.35 -15.98
C VAL A 48 2.53 -1.00 -16.04
N ILE A 49 2.92 -1.68 -14.96
CA ILE A 49 4.17 -2.46 -14.89
C ILE A 49 3.80 -3.93 -14.77
N LYS A 50 4.16 -4.73 -15.76
CA LYS A 50 3.93 -6.19 -15.76
C LYS A 50 5.10 -6.88 -15.06
N GLY A 51 4.83 -7.70 -14.05
CA GLY A 51 5.85 -8.40 -13.26
C GLY A 51 6.19 -7.69 -11.95
N TRP A 52 7.45 -7.29 -11.81
CA TRP A 52 7.99 -6.70 -10.58
C TRP A 52 8.29 -5.20 -10.75
N ALA A 53 8.09 -4.43 -9.69
CA ALA A 53 8.43 -3.02 -9.62
C ALA A 53 9.20 -2.72 -8.32
N PRO A 54 10.09 -1.72 -8.31
CA PRO A 54 10.86 -1.36 -7.12
C PRO A 54 9.99 -0.59 -6.11
N GLN A 55 9.13 -1.29 -5.38
CA GLN A 55 8.12 -0.74 -4.46
C GLN A 55 8.73 0.29 -3.49
N ALA A 56 9.84 -0.04 -2.82
CA ALA A 56 10.50 0.87 -1.89
C ALA A 56 10.97 2.18 -2.56
N LEU A 57 11.44 2.13 -3.82
CA LEU A 57 11.83 3.34 -4.56
C LEU A 57 10.61 4.16 -4.98
N ILE A 58 9.54 3.49 -5.40
CA ILE A 58 8.27 4.14 -5.77
C ILE A 58 7.68 4.86 -4.54
N LEU A 59 7.56 4.16 -3.41
CA LEU A 59 6.97 4.71 -2.18
C LEU A 59 7.80 5.86 -1.58
N ASN A 60 9.11 5.92 -1.83
CA ASN A 60 9.94 7.04 -1.40
C ASN A 60 9.93 8.22 -2.39
N HIS A 61 9.28 8.09 -3.54
CA HIS A 61 9.22 9.17 -4.52
C HIS A 61 8.18 10.24 -4.14
N LYS A 62 8.58 11.51 -4.17
CA LYS A 62 7.76 12.67 -3.73
C LYS A 62 6.39 12.82 -4.41
N ALA A 63 6.21 12.23 -5.60
CA ALA A 63 4.96 12.27 -6.35
C ALA A 63 3.93 11.23 -5.86
N VAL A 64 4.36 10.25 -5.06
CA VAL A 64 3.48 9.20 -4.55
C VAL A 64 2.81 9.68 -3.27
N GLY A 65 1.48 9.83 -3.34
CA GLY A 65 0.65 10.32 -2.22
C GLY A 65 -0.24 9.25 -1.59
N GLY A 66 -0.39 8.09 -2.22
CA GLY A 66 -1.24 7.00 -1.75
C GLY A 66 -0.74 5.65 -2.27
N PHE A 67 -0.98 4.60 -1.50
CA PHE A 67 -0.59 3.23 -1.84
C PHE A 67 -1.76 2.27 -1.64
N LEU A 68 -2.30 1.75 -2.74
CA LEU A 68 -3.28 0.66 -2.72
C LEU A 68 -2.58 -0.65 -2.44
N SER A 69 -2.96 -1.29 -1.33
CA SER A 69 -2.19 -2.41 -0.79
C SER A 69 -3.07 -3.39 -0.04
N HIS A 70 -2.68 -4.66 -0.11
CA HIS A 70 -3.26 -5.75 0.68
C HIS A 70 -2.92 -5.67 2.17
N CYS A 71 -2.16 -4.67 2.63
CA CYS A 71 -1.84 -4.46 4.05
C CYS A 71 -1.00 -5.58 4.70
N GLY A 72 -0.18 -6.29 3.92
CA GLY A 72 0.86 -7.16 4.47
C GLY A 72 1.94 -6.32 5.19
N TRP A 73 2.44 -6.80 6.33
CA TRP A 73 3.22 -5.98 7.26
C TRP A 73 4.50 -5.37 6.66
N ASN A 74 5.17 -6.06 5.73
CA ASN A 74 6.33 -5.51 5.03
C ASN A 74 5.94 -4.30 4.16
N SER A 75 4.88 -4.44 3.36
CA SER A 75 4.33 -3.33 2.55
C SER A 75 3.83 -2.17 3.42
N VAL A 76 3.24 -2.46 4.57
CA VAL A 76 2.84 -1.44 5.56
C VAL A 76 4.05 -0.70 6.09
N SER A 77 5.10 -1.42 6.50
CA SER A 77 6.32 -0.83 7.01
C SER A 77 7.01 0.07 5.97
N GLU A 78 7.07 -0.38 4.72
CA GLU A 78 7.59 0.42 3.60
C GLU A 78 6.77 1.69 3.34
N ALA A 79 5.44 1.62 3.43
CA ALA A 79 4.55 2.77 3.28
C ALA A 79 4.75 3.79 4.40
N ILE A 80 4.89 3.30 5.65
CA ILE A 80 5.15 4.14 6.83
C ILE A 80 6.47 4.89 6.66
N VAL A 81 7.58 4.21 6.31
CA VAL A 81 8.87 4.90 6.12
C VAL A 81 8.88 5.76 4.84
N GLY A 82 8.02 5.45 3.86
CA GLY A 82 7.74 6.31 2.71
C GLY A 82 6.99 7.59 3.09
N GLY A 83 6.19 7.55 4.15
CA GLY A 83 5.27 8.63 4.54
C GLY A 83 4.06 8.71 3.62
N VAL A 84 3.61 7.55 3.13
CA VAL A 84 2.55 7.40 2.14
C VAL A 84 1.28 6.92 2.82
N MET A 85 0.15 7.55 2.50
CA MET A 85 -1.17 7.14 2.98
C MET A 85 -1.60 5.80 2.37
N MET A 86 -2.31 4.97 3.13
CA MET A 86 -2.76 3.65 2.69
C MET A 86 -4.17 3.69 2.09
N LEU A 87 -4.35 3.06 0.93
CA LEU A 87 -5.64 2.67 0.38
C LEU A 87 -5.79 1.16 0.64
N ALA A 88 -6.35 0.82 1.79
CA ALA A 88 -6.32 -0.52 2.35
C ALA A 88 -7.32 -1.46 1.66
N TRP A 89 -6.81 -2.58 1.15
CA TRP A 89 -7.60 -3.68 0.59
C TRP A 89 -7.11 -5.03 1.13
N PRO A 90 -7.30 -5.33 2.43
CA PRO A 90 -6.84 -6.59 3.03
C PRO A 90 -7.50 -7.80 2.37
N MET A 91 -6.75 -8.88 2.19
CA MET A 91 -7.20 -10.08 1.47
C MET A 91 -7.14 -11.35 2.33
N GLU A 92 -6.16 -11.51 3.22
CA GLU A 92 -5.92 -12.74 3.98
C GLU A 92 -5.20 -12.51 5.33
N ALA A 93 -5.22 -13.53 6.19
CA ALA A 93 -4.42 -13.59 7.43
C ALA A 93 -4.54 -12.34 8.34
N ASP A 94 -3.40 -11.79 8.77
CA ASP A 94 -3.29 -10.62 9.64
C ASP A 94 -3.53 -9.29 8.92
N GLN A 95 -3.72 -9.30 7.60
CA GLN A 95 -3.90 -8.08 6.80
C GLN A 95 -5.10 -7.26 7.24
N PHE A 96 -6.19 -7.91 7.66
CA PHE A 96 -7.39 -7.24 8.18
C PHE A 96 -7.10 -6.49 9.49
N VAL A 97 -6.26 -7.07 10.36
CA VAL A 97 -5.82 -6.44 11.60
C VAL A 97 -4.92 -5.25 11.28
N ASN A 98 -3.99 -5.41 10.34
CA ASN A 98 -3.12 -4.31 9.89
C ASN A 98 -3.93 -3.16 9.26
N ALA A 99 -4.94 -3.48 8.45
CA ALA A 99 -5.84 -2.49 7.86
C ALA A 99 -6.62 -1.72 8.93
N ARG A 100 -7.17 -2.41 9.94
CA ARG A 100 -7.83 -1.78 11.09
C ARG A 100 -6.89 -0.86 11.86
N LEU A 101 -5.68 -1.31 12.17
CA LEU A 101 -4.68 -0.48 12.84
C LEU A 101 -4.42 0.81 12.06
N LEU A 102 -4.20 0.71 10.75
CA LEU A 102 -3.83 1.87 9.92
C LEU A 102 -5.00 2.83 9.70
N VAL A 103 -6.21 2.31 9.47
CA VAL A 103 -7.40 3.10 9.12
C VAL A 103 -8.09 3.61 10.38
N ASP A 104 -8.40 2.72 11.30
CA ASP A 104 -9.31 3.01 12.41
C ASP A 104 -8.56 3.57 13.63
N ASP A 105 -7.38 3.04 13.96
CA ASP A 105 -6.64 3.43 15.17
C ASP A 105 -5.64 4.58 14.91
N VAL A 106 -4.87 4.51 13.82
CA VAL A 106 -3.82 5.49 13.49
C VAL A 106 -4.34 6.60 12.57
N GLY A 107 -5.28 6.28 11.67
CA GLY A 107 -5.89 7.24 10.74
C GLY A 107 -4.94 7.70 9.63
N VAL A 108 -4.14 6.80 9.09
CA VAL A 108 -3.20 7.03 7.96
C VAL A 108 -3.64 6.35 6.67
N GLY A 109 -4.92 5.99 6.58
CA GLY A 109 -5.48 5.40 5.37
C GLY A 109 -6.99 5.30 5.39
N VAL A 110 -7.52 4.84 4.27
CA VAL A 110 -8.94 4.49 4.08
C VAL A 110 -9.06 3.07 3.56
N ARG A 111 -10.15 2.40 3.90
CA ARG A 111 -10.47 1.07 3.42
C ARG A 111 -11.22 1.17 2.09
N VAL A 112 -10.70 0.58 1.02
CA VAL A 112 -11.27 0.67 -0.33
C VAL A 112 -12.06 -0.58 -0.74
N CYS A 113 -11.71 -1.73 -0.16
CA CYS A 113 -12.38 -3.01 -0.33
C CYS A 113 -11.82 -4.01 0.70
N GLU A 114 -12.37 -5.21 0.79
CA GLU A 114 -11.89 -6.28 1.68
C GLU A 114 -12.16 -7.66 1.05
N GLY A 115 -11.23 -8.60 1.23
CA GLY A 115 -11.35 -9.98 0.73
C GLY A 115 -10.66 -10.21 -0.62
N ALA A 116 -10.10 -11.40 -0.79
CA ALA A 116 -9.40 -11.82 -2.01
C ALA A 116 -10.34 -12.03 -3.20
N ASP A 117 -11.52 -12.59 -2.93
CA ASP A 117 -12.54 -12.90 -3.96
C ASP A 117 -13.52 -11.73 -4.20
N SER A 118 -13.30 -10.60 -3.52
CA SER A 118 -14.19 -9.46 -3.61
C SER A 118 -13.98 -8.70 -4.91
N VAL A 119 -15.07 -8.57 -5.67
CA VAL A 119 -15.13 -7.71 -6.86
C VAL A 119 -15.75 -6.38 -6.43
N PRO A 120 -14.96 -5.30 -6.26
CA PRO A 120 -15.52 -4.03 -5.81
C PRO A 120 -16.42 -3.44 -6.90
N ASN A 121 -17.39 -2.63 -6.49
CA ASN A 121 -18.06 -1.73 -7.41
C ASN A 121 -17.02 -0.71 -7.93
N SER A 122 -16.80 -0.67 -9.25
CA SER A 122 -15.79 0.19 -9.86
C SER A 122 -16.04 1.69 -9.68
N ASP A 123 -17.30 2.12 -9.63
CA ASP A 123 -17.66 3.53 -9.41
C ASP A 123 -17.29 3.95 -7.99
N GLU A 124 -17.64 3.12 -7.02
CA GLU A 124 -17.30 3.36 -5.62
C GLU A 124 -15.79 3.31 -5.39
N LEU A 125 -15.10 2.33 -5.97
CA LEU A 125 -13.64 2.25 -5.89
C LEU A 125 -12.98 3.51 -6.48
N GLY A 126 -13.43 3.95 -7.66
CA GLY A 126 -12.92 5.17 -8.29
C GLY A 126 -13.17 6.41 -7.45
N ARG A 127 -14.38 6.54 -6.88
CA ARG A 127 -14.76 7.64 -5.98
C ARG A 127 -13.87 7.68 -4.74
N VAL A 128 -13.73 6.57 -4.02
CA VAL A 128 -12.93 6.51 -2.79
C VAL A 128 -11.45 6.79 -3.07
N ILE A 129 -10.89 6.27 -4.17
CA ILE A 129 -9.51 6.60 -4.58
C ILE A 129 -9.38 8.10 -4.84
N SER A 130 -10.30 8.68 -5.61
CA SER A 130 -10.27 10.10 -5.97
C SER A 130 -10.34 10.99 -4.73
N GLU A 131 -11.34 10.78 -3.87
CA GLU A 131 -11.53 11.53 -2.62
C GLU A 131 -10.35 11.39 -1.67
N ALA A 132 -9.82 10.18 -1.47
CA ALA A 132 -8.65 10.00 -0.62
C ALA A 132 -7.43 10.76 -1.19
N MET A 133 -7.31 10.84 -2.51
CA MET A 133 -6.18 11.50 -3.16
C MET A 133 -6.31 13.02 -3.24
N THR A 134 -7.52 13.58 -3.25
CA THR A 134 -7.78 15.03 -3.25
C THR A 134 -8.00 15.59 -1.85
N GLU A 135 -8.79 14.93 -1.02
CA GLU A 135 -9.25 15.39 0.30
C GLU A 135 -8.49 14.75 1.47
N GLY A 136 -7.73 13.68 1.22
CA GLY A 136 -6.94 12.97 2.24
C GLY A 136 -5.71 13.73 2.78
N GLY A 137 -5.70 15.07 2.72
CA GLY A 137 -4.60 15.90 3.19
C GLY A 137 -4.23 15.64 4.66
N GLY A 138 -5.24 15.48 5.52
CA GLY A 138 -5.02 15.14 6.93
C GLY A 138 -4.34 13.78 7.13
N MET A 139 -4.76 12.75 6.38
CA MET A 139 -4.15 11.42 6.43
C MET A 139 -2.73 11.42 5.88
N LYS A 140 -2.47 12.16 4.81
CA LYS A 140 -1.12 12.35 4.25
C LYS A 140 -0.18 13.06 5.23
N THR A 141 -0.67 14.06 5.96
CA THR A 141 0.11 14.72 7.02
C THR A 141 0.43 13.74 8.16
N LYS A 142 -0.57 13.00 8.65
CA LYS A 142 -0.35 11.95 9.66
C LYS A 142 0.64 10.87 9.19
N ALA A 143 0.59 10.47 7.92
CA ALA A 143 1.53 9.49 7.38
C ALA A 143 2.98 10.01 7.41
N LYS A 144 3.19 11.32 7.15
CA LYS A 144 4.52 11.96 7.27
C LYS A 144 4.97 12.07 8.73
N GLU A 145 4.08 12.41 9.66
CA GLU A 145 4.41 12.40 11.09
C GLU A 145 4.77 10.99 11.59
N LEU A 146 4.07 9.97 11.09
CA LEU A 146 4.36 8.58 11.43
C LEU A 146 5.72 8.13 10.86
N LYS A 147 6.06 8.57 9.65
CA LYS A 147 7.41 8.41 9.07
C LYS A 147 8.47 8.98 10.01
N GLU A 148 8.31 10.22 10.47
CA GLU A 148 9.26 10.87 11.38
C GLU A 148 9.44 10.08 12.68
N LYS A 149 8.34 9.60 13.28
CA LYS A 149 8.37 8.73 14.47
C LYS A 149 9.08 7.40 14.20
N ALA A 150 8.84 6.78 13.05
CA ALA A 150 9.50 5.54 12.67
C ALA A 150 11.02 5.73 12.54
N PHE A 151 11.47 6.81 11.89
CA PHE A 151 12.90 7.15 11.80
C PHE A 151 13.49 7.47 13.18
N ALA A 152 12.77 8.20 14.03
CA ALA A 152 13.23 8.51 15.38
C ALA A 152 13.43 7.24 16.23
N ALA A 153 12.54 6.25 16.11
CA ALA A 153 12.60 5.00 16.85
C ALA A 153 13.84 4.15 16.51
N VAL A 154 14.30 4.18 15.26
CA VAL A 154 15.46 3.38 14.78
C VAL A 154 16.77 4.15 14.74
N SER A 155 16.73 5.46 14.96
CA SER A 155 17.92 6.32 15.02
C SER A 155 18.77 6.05 16.27
N HIS A 156 19.99 6.59 16.29
CA HIS A 156 20.85 6.49 17.47
C HIS A 156 20.16 7.07 18.71
N GLY A 157 20.09 6.29 19.78
CA GLY A 157 19.35 6.64 21.01
C GLY A 157 17.83 6.45 20.92
N GLY A 158 17.30 6.03 19.78
CA GLY A 158 15.87 5.73 19.57
C GLY A 158 15.42 4.46 20.30
N SER A 159 14.11 4.34 20.53
CA SER A 159 13.53 3.25 21.33
C SER A 159 13.85 1.86 20.77
N SER A 160 13.57 1.62 19.48
CA SER A 160 13.81 0.32 18.86
C SER A 160 15.29 -0.03 18.79
N MET A 161 16.16 0.97 18.57
CA MET A 161 17.61 0.77 18.60
C MET A 161 18.08 0.38 20.01
N ASN A 162 17.59 1.07 21.05
CA ASN A 162 17.92 0.76 22.43
C ASN A 162 17.42 -0.62 22.86
N ASP A 163 16.24 -1.02 22.41
CA ASP A 163 15.68 -2.35 22.69
C ASP A 163 16.49 -3.45 22.00
N LEU A 164 16.94 -3.23 20.75
CA LEU A 164 17.83 -4.15 20.06
C LEU A 164 19.18 -4.28 20.78
N VAL A 165 19.78 -3.17 21.21
CA VAL A 165 21.04 -3.17 21.98
C VAL A 165 20.86 -3.93 23.31
N ARG A 166 19.73 -3.73 24.00
CA ARG A 166 19.41 -4.46 25.23
C ARG A 166 19.29 -5.95 24.97
N PHE A 167 18.54 -6.34 23.94
CA PHE A 167 18.37 -7.73 23.54
C PHE A 167 19.72 -8.43 23.29
N VAL A 168 20.62 -7.80 22.51
CA VAL A 168 21.96 -8.35 22.25
C VAL A 168 22.78 -8.51 23.54
N LYS A 169 22.68 -7.55 24.46
CA LYS A 169 23.37 -7.61 25.75
C LYS A 169 22.87 -8.77 26.61
N GLU A 170 21.55 -8.99 26.67
CA GLU A 170 20.93 -10.09 27.42
C GLU A 170 21.31 -11.45 26.83
N LEU A 171 21.29 -11.60 25.49
CA LEU A 171 21.77 -12.82 24.84
C LEU A 171 23.22 -13.15 25.18
N GLY A 172 24.10 -12.14 25.25
CA GLY A 172 25.50 -12.32 25.63
C GLY A 172 25.70 -12.76 27.09
N GLN A 173 24.68 -12.65 27.94
CA GLN A 173 24.70 -13.12 29.33
C GLN A 173 24.22 -14.57 29.48
N LEU A 174 23.45 -15.09 28.51
CA LEU A 174 22.94 -16.47 28.52
C LEU A 174 23.99 -17.52 28.13
N GLY A 175 25.08 -17.10 27.48
CA GLY A 175 26.18 -17.98 27.06
C GLY A 175 27.32 -18.12 28.08
N ARG A 176 27.10 -17.76 29.35
CA ARG A 176 28.05 -17.92 30.45
C ARG A 176 27.49 -18.82 31.54
#